data_AF-A0A4P8IYP3-F1
#
_entry.id   AF-A0A4P8IYP3-F1
#
_cell.length_a   1.000
_cell.length_b   1.000
_cell.length_c   1.000
_cell.angle_alpha   90.00
_cell.angle_beta   90.00
_cell.angle_gamma   90.00
#
_symmetry.space_group_name_H-M   'P 1'
#
loop_
_entity.id
_entity.type
_entity.pdbx_description
1 polymer ?
#
loop_
_entity_poly.entity_id
_entity_poly.type
_entity_poly.pdbx_seq_one_letter_code
_entity_poly.pdbx_strand_id
1 'polypeptide(L)' 'MRIDGYVEISAVCVDDEYRGKGLAGRLINILRRDIEARGDTPFLHVISGNQAAIGLYERLGFELRQAFRLNIVKRADSSR' A
#
# COMPACT_ATOMS: atom_id res chain seq x y z
N MET A 1 2.21 0.92 10.12
CA MET A 1 1.29 1.18 11.25
C MET A 1 0.80 -0.15 11.81
N ARG A 2 0.56 -0.25 13.12
CA ARG A 2 -0.06 -1.44 13.72
C ARG A 2 -1.40 -1.05 14.33
N ILE A 3 -2.46 -1.70 13.88
CA ILE A 3 -3.84 -1.53 14.35
C ILE A 3 -4.35 -2.95 14.59
N ASP A 4 -4.94 -3.21 15.76
CA ASP A 4 -5.40 -4.56 16.09
C ASP A 4 -6.50 -5.01 15.13
N GLY A 5 -6.39 -6.24 14.60
CA GLY A 5 -7.28 -6.78 13.57
C GLY A 5 -6.99 -6.27 12.15
N TYR A 6 -5.91 -5.52 11.93
CA TYR A 6 -5.53 -5.00 10.62
C TYR A 6 -4.05 -5.24 10.31
N VAL A 7 -3.76 -5.56 9.05
CA VAL A 7 -2.40 -5.76 8.56
C VAL A 7 -2.11 -4.83 7.38
N GLU A 8 -1.03 -4.07 7.49
CA GLU A 8 -0.59 -3.17 6.42
C GLU A 8 0.17 -3.94 5.33
N ILE A 9 -0.30 -3.83 4.09
CA ILE A 9 0.49 -4.21 2.91
C ILE A 9 1.33 -2.99 2.51
N SER A 10 2.65 -3.14 2.58
CA SER A 10 3.60 -2.06 2.31
C SER A 10 4.72 -2.51 1.36
N ALA A 11 5.55 -1.57 0.92
CA ALA A 11 6.74 -1.81 0.09
C ALA A 11 6.48 -2.67 -1.17
N VAL A 12 5.32 -2.50 -1.80
CA VAL A 12 4.98 -3.19 -3.05
C VAL A 12 5.66 -2.50 -4.21
N CYS A 13 6.60 -3.19 -4.83
CA CYS A 13 7.32 -2.70 -6.01
C CYS A 13 7.29 -3.74 -7.13
N VAL A 14 7.22 -3.24 -8.37
CA VAL A 14 7.46 -4.03 -9.57
C VAL A 14 8.51 -3.26 -10.37
N ASP A 15 9.58 -3.95 -10.73
CA ASP A 15 10.63 -3.44 -11.59
C ASP A 15 10.04 -2.89 -12.90
N ASP A 16 10.62 -1.78 -13.38
CA ASP A 16 10.12 -1.03 -14.53
C ASP A 16 10.00 -1.90 -15.79
N GLU A 17 10.94 -2.83 -16.02
CA GLU A 17 10.94 -3.77 -17.17
C GLU A 17 9.81 -4.82 -17.10
N TYR A 18 9.17 -4.95 -15.93
CA TYR A 18 8.15 -5.95 -15.64
C TYR A 18 6.77 -5.37 -15.34
N ARG A 19 6.60 -4.04 -15.47
CA ARG A 19 5.29 -3.38 -15.37
C ARG A 19 4.36 -3.79 -16.52
N GLY A 20 3.06 -3.52 -16.35
CA GLY A 20 2.02 -3.88 -17.33
C GLY A 20 1.65 -5.37 -17.39
N LYS A 21 2.40 -6.25 -16.71
CA LYS A 21 2.19 -7.71 -16.71
C LYS A 21 1.24 -8.21 -15.61
N GLY A 22 0.60 -7.29 -14.88
CA GLY A 22 -0.33 -7.63 -13.78
C GLY A 22 0.32 -8.17 -12.50
N LEU A 23 1.65 -8.10 -12.37
CA LEU A 23 2.40 -8.66 -11.24
C LEU A 23 1.97 -8.08 -9.88
N ALA A 24 1.86 -6.76 -9.79
CA ALA A 24 1.43 -6.09 -8.55
C ALA A 24 0.05 -6.59 -8.09
N GLY A 25 -0.91 -6.70 -9.01
CA GLY A 25 -2.25 -7.20 -8.67
C GLY A 25 -2.25 -8.66 -8.20
N ARG A 26 -1.42 -9.52 -8.78
CA ARG A 26 -1.26 -10.90 -8.32
C ARG A 26 -0.67 -10.96 -6.91
N LEU A 27 0.39 -10.18 -6.65
CA LEU A 27 1.02 -10.12 -5.34
C LEU A 27 0.05 -9.63 -4.27
N ILE A 28 -0.67 -8.53 -4.52
CA ILE A 28 -1.67 -7.99 -3.59
C ILE A 28 -2.76 -9.02 -3.29
N ASN A 29 -3.27 -9.75 -4.29
CA ASN A 29 -4.31 -10.76 -4.07
C ASN A 29 -3.82 -11.92 -3.18
N ILE A 30 -2.56 -12.35 -3.34
CA ILE A 30 -1.98 -13.39 -2.49
C ILE A 30 -1.92 -12.90 -1.05
N LEU A 31 -1.38 -11.70 -0.83
CA LEU A 31 -1.27 -11.10 0.52
C LEU A 31 -2.64 -10.85 1.15
N ARG A 32 -3.60 -10.34 0.38
CA ARG A 32 -4.97 -10.09 0.84
C ARG A 32 -5.61 -11.37 1.37
N ARG A 33 -5.56 -12.45 0.58
CA ARG A 33 -6.12 -13.75 0.95
C ARG A 33 -5.45 -14.33 2.19
N ASP A 34 -4.13 -14.21 2.28
CA ASP A 34 -3.36 -14.70 3.42
C ASP A 34 -3.67 -13.94 4.72
N ILE A 35 -3.85 -12.62 4.63
CA ILE A 35 -4.28 -11.76 5.74
C ILE A 35 -5.72 -12.11 6.17
N GLU A 36 -6.65 -12.18 5.21
CA GLU A 36 -8.05 -12.53 5.45
C GLU A 36 -8.20 -13.93 6.07
N ALA A 37 -7.39 -14.90 5.64
CA ALA A 37 -7.41 -16.27 6.17
C ALA A 37 -7.00 -16.36 7.65
N ARG A 38 -6.24 -15.39 8.15
CA ARG A 38 -5.89 -15.26 9.59
C ARG A 38 -6.96 -14.52 10.40
N GLY A 39 -7.99 -13.97 9.76
CA GLY A 39 -9.03 -13.17 10.39
C GLY A 39 -8.71 -11.68 10.50
N ASP A 40 -7.62 -11.22 9.89
CA ASP A 40 -7.25 -9.81 9.86
C ASP A 40 -7.79 -9.09 8.62
N THR A 41 -7.91 -7.76 8.70
CA THR A 41 -8.31 -6.90 7.58
C THR A 41 -7.09 -6.26 6.91
N PRO A 42 -6.86 -6.48 5.60
CA PRO A 42 -5.76 -5.85 4.88
C PRO A 42 -6.04 -4.37 4.61
N PHE A 43 -5.03 -3.52 4.77
CA PHE A 43 -5.08 -2.12 4.37
C PHE A 43 -3.75 -1.66 3.79
N LEU A 44 -3.75 -0.52 3.12
CA LEU A 44 -2.55 0.10 2.57
C LEU A 44 -2.69 1.62 2.50
N HIS A 45 -1.57 2.28 2.26
CA HIS A 45 -1.51 3.70 1.98
C HIS A 45 -0.95 3.94 0.59
N VAL A 46 -1.54 4.91 -0.11
CA VAL A 46 -1.10 5.32 -1.45
C VAL A 46 -1.02 6.84 -1.49
N ILE A 47 0.04 7.36 -2.11
CA ILE A 47 0.18 8.80 -2.35
C ILE A 47 -0.93 9.22 -3.33
N SER A 48 -1.66 10.29 -3.02
CA SER A 48 -2.81 10.76 -3.81
C SER A 48 -2.51 11.04 -5.29
N GLY A 49 -1.25 11.35 -5.63
CA GLY A 49 -0.80 11.51 -7.01
C GLY A 49 -0.61 10.21 -7.80
N ASN A 50 -0.60 9.04 -7.16
CA ASN A 50 -0.35 7.76 -7.81
C ASN A 50 -1.66 7.11 -8.32
N GLN A 51 -2.23 7.71 -9.37
CA GLN A 51 -3.51 7.29 -9.96
C GLN A 51 -3.49 5.84 -10.46
N ALA A 52 -2.35 5.37 -10.98
CA ALA A 52 -2.21 3.99 -11.44
C ALA A 52 -2.34 2.98 -10.29
N ALA A 53 -1.74 3.27 -9.13
CA ALA A 53 -1.85 2.41 -7.95
C ALA A 53 -3.26 2.50 -7.33
N ILE A 54 -3.84 3.70 -7.23
CA ILE A 54 -5.22 3.89 -6.75
C ILE A 54 -6.20 3.02 -7.57
N GLY A 55 -6.20 3.17 -8.90
CA GLY A 55 -7.08 2.39 -9.77
C GLY A 55 -6.75 0.90 -9.81
N LEU A 56 -5.52 0.48 -9.46
CA LEU A 56 -5.22 -0.93 -9.21
C LEU A 56 -5.92 -1.41 -7.94
N TYR A 57 -5.77 -0.70 -6.82
CA TYR A 57 -6.32 -1.12 -5.53
C TYR A 57 -7.85 -1.11 -5.54
N GLU A 58 -8.50 -0.13 -6.16
CA GLU A 58 -9.96 -0.08 -6.32
C GLU A 58 -10.48 -1.30 -7.10
N ARG A 59 -9.83 -1.68 -8.21
CA ARG A 59 -10.18 -2.90 -8.96
C ARG A 59 -9.96 -4.19 -8.17
N LEU A 60 -9.12 -4.16 -7.15
CA LEU A 60 -8.89 -5.27 -6.23
C LEU A 60 -9.83 -5.25 -5.02
N GLY A 61 -10.78 -4.31 -4.97
CA GLY A 61 -11.79 -4.20 -3.93
C GLY A 61 -11.35 -3.43 -2.68
N PHE A 62 -10.24 -2.67 -2.75
CA PHE A 62 -9.93 -1.69 -1.70
C PHE A 62 -10.78 -0.44 -1.90
N GLU A 63 -11.17 0.17 -0.78
CA GLU A 63 -11.94 1.41 -0.77
C GLU A 63 -11.19 2.51 -0.01
N LEU A 64 -11.40 3.77 -0.40
CA LEU A 64 -10.83 4.90 0.31
C LEU A 64 -11.45 5.02 1.71
N ARG A 65 -10.68 4.67 2.74
CA ARG A 65 -11.10 4.87 4.14
C ARG A 65 -10.96 6.31 4.60
N GLN A 66 -9.80 6.93 4.36
CA GLN A 66 -9.48 8.27 4.85
C GLN A 66 -8.29 8.88 4.11
N ALA A 67 -8.36 10.17 3.78
CA ALA A 67 -7.21 10.97 3.36
C ALA A 67 -6.50 11.60 4.56
N PHE A 68 -5.17 11.59 4.57
CA PHE A 68 -4.36 12.20 5.63
C PHE A 68 -3.06 12.76 5.07
N ARG A 69 -2.38 13.59 5.87
CA ARG A 69 -1.08 14.16 5.52
C ARG A 69 0.05 13.27 6.03
N LEU A 70 0.94 12.85 5.13
CA LEU A 70 2.21 12.22 5.49
C LEU A 70 3.26 13.32 5.70
N ASN A 71 3.76 13.47 6.92
CA ASN A 71 4.83 14.41 7.25
C ASN A 71 6.16 13.66 7.38
N ILE A 72 7.21 14.17 6.74
CA ILE A 72 8.57 13.63 6.88
C ILE A 72 9.33 14.54 7.85
N VAL A 73 9.68 14.02 9.01
CA VAL A 73 10.54 14.72 9.98
C VAL A 73 11.97 14.28 9.74
N LYS A 74 12.83 15.24 9.41
CA LYS A 74 14.28 15.03 9.30
C LYS A 74 14.95 15.70 10.48
N ARG A 75 16.06 15.12 10.95
CA ARG A 75 16.95 15.82 11.86
C ARG A 75 17.44 17.08 11.14
N ALA A 76 17.43 18.23 11.82
CA ALA A 76 18.07 19.42 11.28
C ALA A 76 19.55 19.10 11.03
N ASP A 77 20.03 19.40 9.84
CA ASP A 77 21.46 19.30 9.55
C ASP A 77 22.19 20.16 10.59
N SER A 78 23.02 19.51 11.39
CA SER A 78 23.88 20.18 12.37
C SER A 78 25.12 20.67 11.63
N SER A 79 24.93 21.55 10.66
CA SER A 79 26.02 22.26 9.98
C SER A 79 26.21 23.58 10.72
N ARG A 80 27.15 23.58 11.67
CA ARG A 80 27.94 24.76 12.02
C ARG A 80 29.13 24.82 11.07
#